data_AF-A0AAD7ZQE5-F1
#
_entry.id   AF-A0AAD7ZQE5-F1
#
_cell.length_a   1.000
_cell.length_b   1.000
_cell.length_c   1.000
_cell.angle_alpha   90.00
_cell.angle_beta   90.00
_cell.angle_gamma   90.00
#
_symmetry.space_group_name_H-M   'P 1'
#
loop_
_entity.id
_entity.type
_entity.pdbx_description
1 polymer ?
#
loop_
_entity_poly.entity_id
_entity_poly.type
_entity_poly.pdbx_seq_one_letter_code
_entity_poly.pdbx_strand_id
1 'polypeptide(L)'
;LFNTCSMSEFCIRSFKKIEQLPGDPWGTGKYNIAKYHEVLHDLYNRYGPIVRQDLGSNTIVHVFDPDDIKAVYVNEGKIPKIAPLQESALLYRQSRGLSLGLGN
;
A
#
# COMPACT_ATOMS: atom_id res chain seq x y z
N LEU A 1 -8.47 4.90 -24.41
CA LEU A 1 -7.63 5.99 -24.99
C LEU A 1 -7.72 7.21 -24.09
N PHE A 2 -6.95 7.28 -23.01
CA PHE A 2 -6.68 8.54 -22.31
C PHE A 2 -5.30 8.43 -21.66
N ASN A 3 -4.26 8.68 -22.45
CA ASN A 3 -2.93 9.01 -21.96
C ASN A 3 -2.81 10.54 -22.10
N THR A 4 -2.94 11.28 -21.00
CA THR A 4 -2.51 12.67 -20.95
C THR A 4 -1.09 12.69 -20.42
N CYS A 5 -0.13 12.66 -21.33
CA CYS A 5 1.29 12.74 -21.01
C CYS A 5 1.81 14.06 -21.59
N SER A 6 1.86 15.13 -20.79
CA SER A 6 2.58 16.34 -21.18
C SER A 6 4.06 16.16 -20.88
N MET A 7 4.85 16.53 -21.88
CA MET A 7 6.26 16.26 -22.16
C MET A 7 7.34 16.62 -21.10
N SER A 8 7.03 16.72 -19.81
CA SER A 8 8.02 17.10 -18.79
C SER A 8 7.94 16.39 -17.44
N GLU A 9 7.03 15.43 -17.23
CA GLU A 9 6.85 14.79 -15.92
C GLU A 9 6.70 13.28 -16.04
N PHE A 10 7.25 12.55 -15.07
CA PHE A 10 7.15 11.09 -14.93
C PHE A 10 5.69 10.67 -15.09
N CYS A 11 5.40 9.96 -16.19
CA CYS A 11 4.05 9.65 -16.60
C CYS A 11 3.53 8.44 -15.80
N ILE A 12 2.89 8.69 -14.65
CA ILE A 12 2.24 7.62 -13.90
C ILE A 12 1.19 6.97 -14.81
N ARG A 13 1.36 5.67 -15.09
CA ARG A 13 0.51 4.91 -16.02
C ARG A 13 -0.95 4.93 -15.53
N SER A 14 -1.90 4.96 -16.48
CA SER A 14 -3.33 4.92 -16.17
C SER A 14 -3.72 3.64 -15.43
N PHE A 15 -4.46 3.77 -14.32
CA PHE A 15 -4.80 2.68 -13.41
C PHE A 15 -6.11 2.00 -13.82
N LYS A 16 -6.16 0.66 -13.77
CA LYS A 16 -7.44 -0.06 -13.76
C LYS A 16 -8.01 -0.07 -12.35
N LYS A 17 -9.25 0.42 -12.21
CA LYS A 17 -10.02 0.31 -10.96
C LYS A 17 -10.38 -1.16 -10.73
N ILE A 18 -10.13 -1.66 -9.53
CA ILE A 18 -10.58 -2.99 -9.11
C ILE A 18 -11.77 -2.84 -8.16
N GLU A 19 -12.77 -3.68 -8.38
CA GLU A 19 -13.89 -3.87 -7.45
C GLU A 19 -13.43 -4.72 -6.25
N GLN A 20 -13.83 -4.29 -5.06
CA GLN A 20 -13.37 -4.79 -3.77
C GLN A 20 -13.27 -6.33 -3.74
N LEU A 21 -12.07 -6.85 -3.47
CA LEU A 21 -11.84 -8.29 -3.39
C LEU A 21 -12.72 -8.87 -2.27
N PRO A 22 -13.43 -9.98 -2.51
CA PRO A 22 -14.25 -10.60 -1.48
C PRO A 22 -13.34 -11.05 -0.34
N GLY A 23 -13.42 -10.38 0.81
CA GLY A 23 -12.68 -10.77 2.01
C GLY A 23 -13.14 -12.14 2.47
N ASP A 24 -12.19 -13.02 2.83
CA ASP A 24 -12.54 -14.28 3.46
C ASP A 24 -12.90 -14.04 4.93
N PRO A 25 -14.11 -14.40 5.39
CA PRO A 25 -14.54 -14.07 6.75
C PRO A 25 -13.72 -14.75 7.86
N TRP A 26 -12.95 -15.80 7.52
CA TRP A 26 -12.30 -16.69 8.49
C TRP A 26 -10.76 -16.64 8.45
N GLY A 27 -10.15 -15.83 7.58
CA GLY A 27 -8.68 -15.68 7.48
C GLY A 27 -7.91 -16.94 7.03
N THR A 28 -8.61 -18.00 6.65
CA THR A 28 -8.05 -19.28 6.19
C THR A 28 -7.98 -19.38 4.66
N GLY A 29 -8.49 -18.39 3.94
CA GLY A 29 -8.51 -18.33 2.49
C GLY A 29 -7.25 -17.74 1.88
N LYS A 30 -7.34 -17.43 0.58
CA LYS A 30 -6.27 -16.81 -0.22
C LYS A 30 -5.75 -15.48 0.35
N TYR A 31 -6.54 -14.81 1.21
CA TYR A 31 -6.20 -13.50 1.79
C TYR A 31 -5.63 -13.59 3.22
N ASN A 32 -5.02 -14.72 3.57
CA ASN A 32 -4.22 -14.82 4.79
C ASN A 32 -2.98 -13.91 4.72
N ILE A 33 -2.67 -13.18 5.80
CA ILE A 33 -1.49 -12.30 5.92
C ILE A 33 -0.17 -13.03 5.56
N ALA A 34 -0.02 -14.29 5.96
CA ALA A 34 1.18 -15.07 5.65
C ALA A 34 1.35 -15.31 4.14
N LYS A 35 0.25 -15.31 3.39
CA LYS A 35 0.20 -15.53 1.95
C LYS A 35 -0.07 -14.25 1.15
N TYR A 36 0.07 -13.09 1.78
CA TYR A 36 -0.21 -11.81 1.13
C TYR A 36 0.62 -11.59 -0.14
N HIS A 37 1.86 -12.07 -0.16
CA HIS A 37 2.73 -12.02 -1.34
C HIS A 37 2.15 -12.79 -2.55
N GLU A 38 1.42 -13.89 -2.33
CA GLU A 38 0.74 -14.65 -3.38
C GLU A 38 -0.40 -13.83 -4.00
N VAL A 39 -1.12 -13.07 -3.16
CA VAL A 39 -2.18 -12.15 -3.61
C VAL A 39 -1.59 -11.02 -4.45
N LEU A 40 -0.49 -10.41 -4.01
CA LEU A 40 0.19 -9.36 -4.76
C LEU A 40 0.66 -9.85 -6.14
N HIS A 41 1.22 -11.07 -6.20
CA HIS A 41 1.64 -11.67 -7.46
C HIS A 41 0.46 -11.91 -8.40
N ASP A 42 -0.67 -12.41 -7.89
CA ASP A 42 -1.89 -12.58 -8.67
C ASP A 42 -2.50 -11.24 -9.15
N LEU A 43 -2.44 -10.19 -8.33
CA LEU A 43 -2.86 -8.83 -8.72
C LEU A 43 -2.00 -8.29 -9.87
N TYR A 44 -0.68 -8.45 -9.77
CA TYR A 44 0.24 -8.07 -10.84
C TYR A 44 -0.08 -8.81 -12.14
N ASN A 45 -0.26 -10.13 -12.07
CA ASN A 45 -0.53 -10.95 -13.25
C ASN A 45 -1.88 -10.61 -13.92
N ARG A 46 -2.91 -10.23 -13.14
CA ARG A 46 -4.25 -9.90 -13.65
C ARG A 46 -4.38 -8.49 -14.19
N TYR A 47 -3.80 -7.51 -13.50
CA TYR A 47 -4.08 -6.10 -13.73
C TYR A 47 -2.86 -5.31 -14.20
N GLY A 48 -1.67 -5.84 -13.96
CA GLY A 48 -0.40 -5.27 -14.42
C GLY A 48 0.38 -4.55 -13.32
N PRO A 49 1.32 -3.67 -13.71
CA PRO A 49 2.31 -3.09 -12.81
C PRO A 49 1.75 -2.07 -11.80
N ILE A 50 0.51 -1.63 -11.98
CA ILE A 50 -0.10 -0.62 -11.13
C ILE A 50 -1.59 -0.88 -10.90
N VAL A 51 -1.99 -0.95 -9.64
CA VAL A 51 -3.29 -1.50 -9.25
C VAL A 51 -3.93 -0.67 -8.14
N ARG A 52 -5.20 -0.25 -8.33
CA ARG A 52 -5.98 0.42 -7.30
C ARG A 52 -6.95 -0.55 -6.64
N GLN A 53 -6.87 -0.66 -5.32
CA GLN A 53 -7.77 -1.44 -4.48
C GLN A 53 -8.51 -0.51 -3.51
N ASP A 54 -9.84 -0.44 -3.63
CA ASP A 54 -10.67 0.29 -2.67
C ASP A 54 -11.06 -0.66 -1.52
N LEU A 55 -10.70 -0.33 -0.28
CA LEU A 55 -11.07 -1.04 0.95
C LEU A 55 -11.96 -0.12 1.81
N GLY A 56 -13.28 -0.24 1.63
CA GLY A 56 -14.23 0.64 2.31
C GLY A 56 -13.98 2.10 1.94
N SER A 57 -13.65 2.94 2.93
CA SER A 57 -13.29 4.35 2.73
C SER A 57 -11.83 4.59 2.35
N ASN A 58 -10.97 3.58 2.45
CA ASN A 58 -9.54 3.69 2.16
C ASN A 58 -9.25 3.22 0.73
N THR A 59 -8.32 3.89 0.07
CA THR A 59 -7.81 3.47 -1.24
C THR A 59 -6.35 3.09 -1.09
N ILE A 60 -6.02 1.86 -1.47
CA ILE A 60 -4.67 1.34 -1.52
C ILE A 60 -4.25 1.25 -2.99
N VAL A 61 -3.06 1.74 -3.30
CA VAL A 61 -2.45 1.64 -4.63
C VAL A 61 -1.24 0.74 -4.53
N HIS A 62 -1.27 -0.40 -5.23
CA HIS A 62 -0.13 -1.30 -5.36
C HIS A 62 0.70 -0.88 -6.57
N VAL A 63 1.98 -0.64 -6.35
CA VAL A 63 2.96 -0.25 -7.38
C VAL A 63 4.05 -1.32 -7.41
N PHE A 64 4.27 -1.90 -8.59
CA PHE A 64 5.23 -3.00 -8.79
C PHE A 64 6.43 -2.60 -9.64
N ASP A 65 6.33 -1.49 -10.39
CA ASP A 65 7.39 -1.00 -11.27
C ASP A 65 8.41 -0.14 -10.49
N PRO A 66 9.73 -0.38 -10.64
CA PRO A 66 10.74 0.34 -9.88
C PRO A 66 10.82 1.84 -10.22
N ASP A 67 10.52 2.24 -11.45
CA ASP A 67 10.53 3.64 -11.84
C ASP A 67 9.34 4.39 -11.21
N ASP A 68 8.17 3.75 -11.17
CA ASP A 68 7.00 4.28 -10.49
C ASP A 68 7.21 4.35 -8.96
N ILE A 69 7.84 3.34 -8.36
CA ILE A 69 8.21 3.35 -6.92
C ILE A 69 9.16 4.51 -6.62
N LYS A 70 10.17 4.72 -7.48
CA LYS A 70 11.11 5.85 -7.34
C LYS A 70 10.38 7.19 -7.43
N ALA A 71 9.43 7.33 -8.35
CA ALA A 71 8.64 8.55 -8.48
C ALA A 71 7.81 8.83 -7.22
N VAL A 72 7.19 7.81 -6.63
CA VAL A 72 6.46 7.93 -5.35
C VAL A 72 7.41 8.36 -4.23
N TYR A 73 8.58 7.71 -4.13
CA TYR A 73 9.55 8.00 -3.08
C TYR A 73 10.16 9.41 -3.19
N VAL A 74 10.47 9.89 -4.40
CA VAL A 74 11.02 11.23 -4.62
C VAL A 74 9.98 12.32 -4.34
N ASN A 75 8.71 12.05 -4.63
CA ASN A 75 7.61 12.98 -4.39
C ASN A 75 7.03 12.88 -2.97
N GLU A 76 7.52 11.95 -2.15
CA GLU A 76 7.12 11.86 -0.75
C GLU A 76 7.62 13.12 -0.01
N GLY A 77 6.73 13.77 0.74
CA GLY A 77 7.06 14.97 1.49
C GLY A 77 8.15 14.72 2.54
N LYS A 78 8.69 15.80 3.12
CA LYS A 78 9.76 15.74 4.13
C LYS A 78 9.44 14.85 5.35
N ILE A 79 8.15 14.65 5.63
CA ILE A 79 7.67 13.80 6.73
C ILE A 79 6.76 12.73 6.12
N PRO A 80 7.19 11.45 6.07
CA PRO A 80 6.35 10.38 5.60
C PRO A 80 5.17 10.18 6.55
N LYS A 81 4.04 9.72 6.03
CA LYS A 81 2.88 9.40 6.87
C LYS A 81 3.13 8.08 7.59
N ILE A 82 3.59 8.15 8.82
CA ILE A 82 3.81 6.98 9.67
C ILE A 82 2.51 6.63 10.40
N ALA A 83 2.10 5.36 10.35
CA ALA A 83 0.96 4.91 11.14
C ALA A 83 1.32 4.98 12.64
N PRO A 84 0.44 5.55 13.49
CA PRO A 84 0.72 5.66 14.91
C PRO A 84 0.85 4.27 15.54
N LEU A 85 1.71 4.18 16.56
CA LEU A 85 1.84 2.96 17.35
C LEU A 85 0.49 2.66 18.02
N GLN A 86 0.10 1.39 18.01
CA GLN A 86 -1.10 0.93 18.71
C GLN A 86 -1.01 1.29 20.21
N GLU A 87 -2.11 1.74 20.80
CA GLU A 87 -2.16 2.24 22.19
C GLU A 87 -1.68 1.20 23.21
N SER A 88 -2.00 -0.07 23.02
CA SER A 88 -1.52 -1.17 23.86
C SER A 88 0.01 -1.33 23.80
N ALA A 89 0.59 -1.21 22.61
CA ALA A 89 2.03 -1.27 22.41
C ALA A 89 2.74 -0.03 22.99
N LEU A 90 2.07 1.13 22.96
CA LEU A 90 2.53 2.36 23.61
C LEU A 90 2.59 2.18 25.14
N LEU A 91 1.49 1.72 25.75
CA LEU A 91 1.38 1.47 27.20
C LEU A 91 2.37 0.40 27.69
N TYR A 92 2.54 -0.68 26.93
CA TYR A 92 3.54 -1.72 27.26
C TYR A 92 4.96 -1.14 27.26
N ARG A 93 5.32 -0.34 26.25
CA ARG A 93 6.65 0.28 26.19
C ARG A 93 6.88 1.24 27.34
N GLN A 94 5.91 2.10 27.64
CA GLN A 94 5.99 3.06 28.75
C GLN A 94 6.15 2.34 30.10
N SER A 95 5.32 1.32 30.37
CA SER A 95 5.37 0.56 31.63
C SER A 95 6.64 -0.25 31.81
N ARG A 96 7.36 -0.56 30.72
CA ARG A 96 8.61 -1.32 30.72
C ARG A 96 9.86 -0.45 30.54
N GLY A 97 9.70 0.87 30.50
CA GLY A 97 10.81 1.81 30.29
C GLY A 97 11.51 1.66 28.93
N LEU A 98 10.79 1.16 27.92
CA LEU A 98 11.30 0.97 26.57
C LEU A 98 11.13 2.25 25.75
N SER A 99 12.06 2.51 24.84
CA SER A 99 11.91 3.60 23.88
C SER A 99 10.67 3.39 23.02
N LEU A 100 9.93 4.48 22.75
CA LEU A 100 8.74 4.43 21.88
C LEU A 100 9.08 3.90 20.48
N GLY A 101 10.28 4.23 20.00
CA GLY A 101 10.76 3.88 18.65
C GLY A 101 10.57 5.03 17.67
N LEU A 102 11.24 4.94 16.51
CA LEU A 102 11.12 5.91 15.44
C LEU A 102 9.70 5.84 14.84
N GLY A 103 8.98 6.97 14.84
CA GLY A 103 7.62 7.05 14.30
C GLY A 103 6.49 7.15 15.33
N ASN A 104 6.78 7.56 16.56
CA ASN A 104 5.79 8.00 17.56
C ASN A 104 5.82 9.51 17.74
#